data_AF-A0A957EBG6-F1
#
_entry.id   AF-A0A957EBG6-F1
#
_cell.length_a   1.000
_cell.length_b   1.000
_cell.length_c   1.000
_cell.angle_alpha   90.00
_cell.angle_beta   90.00
_cell.angle_gamma   90.00
#
_symmetry.space_group_name_H-M   'P 1'
#
loop_
_entity.id
_entity.type
_entity.pdbx_description
1 polymer ?
#
loop_
_entity_poly.entity_id
_entity_poly.type
_entity_poly.pdbx_seq_one_letter_code
_entity_poly.pdbx_strand_id
1 'polypeptide(L)'
;MLPVAEPVTVTRTEDGFLHLKWKKPASRIIVHVGTNPDDLTEMAPIVSVCETREAMVAGLNTAVRHYFRVEFRGGEWDGRSFLTAERVLPLEKGVNFRDVGGYYTQDGQMVRWGKLYRSGSISRLTETDLAYLQRLGIRLVCDFRSLSERTRQPDRLPEVPGLVERPLSMESVDRWDRWRGAYAVFFRKHKLDDYLLDGYTRVVLDGNAHHIGEI
;
A
#
# COMPACT_ATOMS: atom_id res chain seq x y z
N MET A 1 -8.96 -22.61 0.32
CA MET A 1 -8.91 -21.37 -0.48
C MET A 1 -8.74 -20.21 0.49
N LEU A 2 -7.68 -19.41 0.37
CA LEU A 2 -7.57 -18.18 1.17
C LEU A 2 -8.65 -17.21 0.69
N PRO A 3 -9.40 -16.54 1.58
CA PRO A 3 -10.41 -15.59 1.16
C PRO A 3 -9.75 -14.43 0.40
N VAL A 4 -10.42 -13.93 -0.64
CA VAL A 4 -10.06 -12.70 -1.38
C VAL A 4 -9.86 -11.53 -0.42
N ALA A 5 -10.56 -11.55 0.72
CA ALA A 5 -10.43 -10.55 1.77
C ALA A 5 -9.32 -10.90 2.76
N GLU A 6 -8.49 -9.91 3.10
CA GLU A 6 -7.31 -10.03 3.96
C GLU A 6 -7.59 -10.76 5.29
N PRO A 7 -6.71 -11.69 5.72
CA PRO A 7 -6.88 -12.45 6.96
C PRO A 7 -6.57 -11.62 8.20
N VAL A 8 -5.60 -10.70 8.09
CA VAL A 8 -5.15 -9.82 9.18
C VAL A 8 -4.98 -8.40 8.64
N THR A 9 -5.56 -7.43 9.34
CA THR A 9 -5.51 -6.00 8.99
C THR A 9 -4.84 -5.19 10.08
N VAL A 10 -4.08 -4.17 9.69
CA VAL A 10 -3.46 -3.21 10.62
C VAL A 10 -3.94 -1.81 10.29
N THR A 11 -4.48 -1.12 11.30
CA THR A 11 -4.95 0.26 11.19
C THR A 11 -4.38 1.09 12.33
N ARG A 12 -3.89 2.29 12.02
CA ARG A 12 -3.48 3.24 13.05
C ARG A 12 -4.68 3.98 13.61
N THR A 13 -4.73 4.11 14.93
CA THR A 13 -5.74 4.90 15.65
C THR A 13 -5.33 6.36 15.71
N GLU A 14 -6.26 7.24 16.12
CA GLU A 14 -5.99 8.68 16.30
C GLU A 14 -4.89 8.92 17.35
N ASP A 15 -4.83 8.08 18.38
CA ASP A 15 -3.79 8.12 19.43
C ASP A 15 -2.43 7.56 18.97
N GLY A 16 -2.30 7.16 17.70
CA GLY A 16 -1.06 6.66 17.11
C GLY A 16 -0.77 5.18 17.36
N PHE A 17 -1.64 4.46 18.07
CA PHE A 17 -1.52 3.01 18.27
C PHE A 17 -1.81 2.24 16.98
N LEU A 18 -1.19 1.08 16.83
CA LEU A 18 -1.49 0.15 15.75
C LEU A 18 -2.46 -0.92 16.24
N HIS A 19 -3.65 -0.94 15.66
CA HIS A 19 -4.68 -1.93 15.90
C HIS A 19 -4.59 -3.05 14.87
N LEU A 20 -4.20 -4.24 15.33
CA LEU A 20 -4.21 -5.45 14.54
C LEU A 20 -5.53 -6.19 14.77
N LYS A 21 -6.21 -6.55 13.69
CA LYS A 21 -7.44 -7.36 13.72
C LYS A 21 -7.31 -8.58 12.82
N TRP A 22 -7.90 -9.69 13.23
CA TRP A 22 -7.91 -10.93 12.46
C TRP A 22 -9.27 -11.64 12.50
N LYS A 23 -9.53 -12.45 11.48
CA LYS A 23 -10.88 -13.02 11.26
C LYS A 23 -11.21 -14.22 12.13
N LYS A 24 -10.23 -15.03 12.49
CA LYS A 24 -10.44 -16.30 13.19
C LYS A 24 -9.75 -16.28 14.56
N PRO A 25 -10.44 -16.66 15.64
CA PRO A 25 -9.80 -16.79 16.94
C PRO A 25 -8.83 -17.98 16.93
N ALA A 26 -7.86 -17.95 17.83
CA ALA A 26 -6.94 -19.06 18.10
C ALA A 26 -6.64 -19.12 19.60
N SER A 27 -6.17 -20.27 20.06
CA SER A 27 -5.82 -20.47 21.48
C SER A 27 -4.69 -19.55 21.90
N ARG A 28 -3.71 -19.32 21.00
CA ARG A 28 -2.63 -18.36 21.20
C ARG A 28 -2.26 -17.70 19.88
N ILE A 29 -2.09 -16.39 19.92
CA ILE A 29 -1.62 -15.56 18.81
C ILE A 29 -0.35 -14.85 19.25
N ILE A 30 0.69 -14.92 18.43
CA ILE A 30 1.96 -14.23 18.67
C ILE A 30 2.18 -13.25 17.51
N VAL A 31 2.29 -11.98 17.84
CA VAL A 31 2.61 -10.91 16.89
C VAL A 31 4.11 -10.65 16.97
N HIS A 32 4.78 -10.79 15.84
CA HIS A 32 6.16 -10.39 15.65
C HIS A 32 6.21 -9.08 14.85
N VAL A 33 7.24 -8.27 15.08
CA VAL A 33 7.48 -7.02 14.38
C VAL A 33 8.90 -7.00 13.80
N GLY A 34 9.04 -6.45 12.60
CA GLY A 34 10.33 -6.14 11.99
C GLY A 34 10.21 -5.02 10.96
N THR A 35 11.33 -4.60 10.41
CA THR A 35 11.41 -3.51 9.42
C THR A 35 11.65 -4.00 7.99
N ASN A 36 12.00 -5.27 7.82
CA ASN A 36 12.17 -5.91 6.51
C ASN A 36 11.09 -6.99 6.31
N PRO A 37 10.18 -6.87 5.33
CA PRO A 37 9.15 -7.88 5.08
C PRO A 37 9.68 -9.15 4.41
N ASP A 38 10.87 -9.08 3.80
CA ASP A 38 11.50 -10.20 3.09
C ASP A 38 12.39 -11.05 4.03
N ASP A 39 12.74 -10.53 5.21
CA ASP A 39 13.50 -11.25 6.24
C ASP A 39 12.64 -11.47 7.49
N LEU A 40 12.02 -12.66 7.56
CA LEU A 40 11.18 -13.04 8.68
C LEU A 40 11.99 -13.46 9.93
N THR A 41 13.29 -13.66 9.81
CA THR A 41 14.15 -14.12 10.91
C THR A 41 14.52 -13.00 11.86
N GLU A 42 14.54 -11.76 11.37
CA GLU A 42 14.79 -10.55 12.17
C GLU A 42 13.53 -10.06 12.93
N MET A 43 12.37 -10.69 12.73
CA MET A 43 11.13 -10.25 13.37
C MET A 43 11.01 -10.72 14.83
N ALA A 44 11.10 -9.77 15.77
CA ALA A 44 11.02 -10.04 17.19
C ALA A 44 9.56 -10.11 17.70
N PRO A 45 9.22 -11.01 18.64
CA PRO A 45 7.89 -11.05 19.25
C PRO A 45 7.62 -9.76 20.05
N ILE A 46 6.48 -9.11 19.82
CA ILE A 46 6.08 -7.88 20.51
C ILE A 46 4.83 -8.04 21.38
N VAL A 47 3.90 -8.92 20.98
CA VAL A 47 2.64 -9.16 21.70
C VAL A 47 2.28 -10.64 21.63
N SER A 48 1.78 -11.19 22.73
CA SER A 48 1.15 -12.52 22.79
C SER A 48 -0.23 -12.38 23.42
N VAL A 49 -1.26 -12.86 22.73
CA VAL A 49 -2.65 -12.83 23.23
C VAL A 49 -3.32 -14.19 23.06
N CYS A 50 -4.36 -14.45 23.85
CA CYS A 50 -5.11 -15.71 23.82
C CYS A 50 -6.59 -15.41 23.61
N GLU A 51 -7.27 -16.28 22.85
CA GLU A 51 -8.74 -16.28 22.72
C GLU A 51 -9.37 -14.93 22.26
N THR A 52 -8.59 -14.11 21.55
CA THR A 52 -9.03 -12.80 21.04
C THR A 52 -8.91 -12.70 19.52
N ARG A 53 -9.52 -11.66 18.95
CA ARG A 53 -9.51 -11.31 17.52
C ARG A 53 -8.69 -10.07 17.19
N GLU A 54 -8.04 -9.49 18.19
CA GLU A 54 -7.33 -8.23 18.04
C GLU A 54 -6.19 -8.05 19.05
N ALA A 55 -5.28 -7.16 18.72
CA ALA A 55 -4.22 -6.67 19.59
C ALA A 55 -3.92 -5.20 19.29
N MET A 56 -3.44 -4.49 20.32
CA MET A 56 -2.94 -3.13 20.20
C MET A 56 -1.42 -3.13 20.39
N VAL A 57 -0.72 -2.44 19.49
CA VAL A 57 0.73 -2.27 19.55
C VAL A 57 1.05 -0.78 19.64
N ALA A 58 1.88 -0.42 20.61
CA ALA A 58 2.31 0.95 20.91
C ALA A 58 3.84 1.04 20.98
N GLY A 59 4.38 2.27 20.98
CA GLY A 59 5.80 2.51 21.26
C GLY A 59 6.76 2.16 20.12
N LEU A 60 6.25 1.88 18.91
CA LEU A 60 7.09 1.66 17.74
C LEU A 60 7.57 2.99 17.16
N ASN A 61 8.82 3.03 16.70
CA ASN A 61 9.39 4.19 16.01
C ASN A 61 8.58 4.48 14.73
N THR A 62 7.92 5.63 14.68
CA THR A 62 7.06 6.05 13.57
C THR A 62 7.84 6.56 12.36
N ALA A 63 9.14 6.85 12.50
CA ALA A 63 10.00 7.29 11.41
C ALA A 63 10.42 6.13 10.48
N VAL A 64 10.12 4.89 10.83
CA VAL A 64 10.40 3.70 10.03
C VAL A 64 9.13 2.88 9.80
N ARG A 65 9.12 2.14 8.70
CA ARG A 65 8.01 1.24 8.37
C ARG A 65 8.18 -0.08 9.13
N HIS A 66 7.09 -0.54 9.74
CA HIS A 66 7.02 -1.81 10.45
C HIS A 66 6.12 -2.79 9.71
N TYR A 67 6.52 -4.05 9.72
CA TYR A 67 5.78 -5.19 9.21
C TYR A 67 5.54 -6.17 10.36
N PHE A 68 4.42 -6.86 10.30
CA PHE A 68 3.97 -7.76 11.35
C PHE A 68 3.77 -9.16 10.79
N ARG A 69 4.41 -10.14 11.44
CA ARG A 69 4.08 -11.55 11.25
C ARG A 69 3.19 -11.99 12.41
N VAL A 70 1.98 -12.42 12.10
CA VAL A 70 1.01 -12.89 13.11
C VAL A 70 0.91 -14.40 13.01
N GLU A 71 1.42 -15.10 14.02
CA GLU A 71 1.44 -16.56 14.14
C GLU A 71 0.26 -17.05 14.99
N PHE A 72 -0.45 -18.06 14.50
CA PHE A 72 -1.64 -18.63 15.12
C PHE A 72 -1.35 -20.05 15.61
N ARG A 73 -1.70 -20.33 16.87
CA ARG A 73 -1.60 -21.65 17.50
C ARG A 73 -2.94 -22.05 18.11
N GLY A 74 -3.43 -23.23 17.73
CA GLY A 74 -4.76 -23.74 18.02
C GLY A 74 -5.87 -23.08 17.20
N GLY A 75 -6.98 -23.80 17.03
CA GLY A 75 -8.12 -23.33 16.23
C GLY A 75 -7.96 -23.56 14.72
N GLU A 76 -8.76 -22.83 13.92
CA GLU A 76 -8.86 -23.05 12.46
C GLU A 76 -7.58 -22.69 11.69
N TRP A 77 -6.76 -21.79 12.24
CA TRP A 77 -5.51 -21.31 11.65
C TRP A 77 -4.28 -21.87 12.35
N ASP A 78 -4.39 -23.01 13.03
CA ASP A 78 -3.26 -23.63 13.72
C ASP A 78 -2.05 -23.84 12.79
N GLY A 79 -0.87 -23.46 13.27
CA GLY A 79 0.39 -23.51 12.52
C GLY A 79 0.53 -22.48 11.40
N ARG A 80 -0.47 -21.60 11.17
CA ARG A 80 -0.41 -20.58 10.12
C ARG A 80 0.19 -19.28 10.64
N SER A 81 0.83 -18.55 9.72
CA SER A 81 1.26 -17.17 9.96
C SER A 81 0.90 -16.27 8.79
N PHE A 82 0.57 -15.02 9.07
CA PHE A 82 0.27 -14.02 8.05
C PHE A 82 1.17 -12.79 8.20
N LEU A 83 1.74 -12.34 7.08
CA LEU A 83 2.51 -11.09 7.01
C LEU A 83 1.56 -9.93 6.65
N THR A 84 1.58 -8.87 7.45
CA THR A 84 0.71 -7.70 7.28
C THR A 84 1.43 -6.42 7.69
N ALA A 85 0.90 -5.27 7.32
CA ALA A 85 1.42 -3.96 7.70
C ALA A 85 0.32 -2.91 7.64
N GLU A 86 0.61 -1.73 8.20
CA GLU A 86 -0.24 -0.56 8.01
C GLU A 86 -0.22 -0.17 6.52
N ARG A 87 -1.40 -0.20 5.90
CA ARG A 87 -1.54 0.06 4.47
C ARG A 87 -1.41 1.54 4.14
N VAL A 88 -2.05 2.42 4.91
CA VAL A 88 -1.94 3.87 4.76
C VAL A 88 -0.71 4.32 5.52
N LEU A 89 0.26 4.91 4.83
CA LEU A 89 1.49 5.33 5.48
C LEU A 89 1.24 6.61 6.30
N PRO A 90 1.85 6.75 7.49
CA PRO A 90 1.58 7.86 8.41
C PRO A 90 2.35 9.13 8.02
N LEU A 91 2.08 9.63 6.81
CA LEU A 91 2.66 10.88 6.29
C LEU A 91 1.82 12.09 6.75
N GLU A 92 2.49 13.17 7.11
CA GLU A 92 1.88 14.42 7.60
C GLU A 92 1.03 15.11 6.51
N LYS A 93 1.54 15.12 5.27
CA LYS A 93 0.89 15.77 4.11
C LYS A 93 0.70 14.82 2.93
N GLY A 94 0.95 13.53 3.12
CA GLY A 94 0.69 12.51 2.10
C GLY A 94 -0.80 12.36 1.80
N VAL A 95 -1.16 12.38 0.51
CA VAL A 95 -2.55 12.16 0.08
C VAL A 95 -2.70 10.71 -0.32
N ASN A 96 -3.47 9.93 0.45
CA ASN A 96 -3.82 8.54 0.14
C ASN A 96 -2.59 7.65 -0.18
N PHE A 97 -1.44 7.93 0.45
CA PHE A 97 -0.19 7.20 0.24
C PHE A 97 -0.31 5.80 0.86
N ARG A 98 -0.27 4.78 0.02
CA ARG A 98 -0.52 3.39 0.40
C ARG A 98 0.47 2.44 -0.20
N ASP A 99 0.80 1.42 0.57
CA ASP A 99 1.42 0.21 0.06
C ASP A 99 0.36 -0.69 -0.61
N VAL A 100 0.68 -1.26 -1.76
CA VAL A 100 -0.20 -2.18 -2.51
C VAL A 100 0.01 -3.64 -2.08
N GLY A 101 1.01 -3.91 -1.24
CA GLY A 101 1.26 -5.22 -0.68
C GLY A 101 0.10 -5.81 0.13
N GLY A 102 0.17 -7.13 0.32
CA GLY A 102 -0.75 -7.89 1.16
C GLY A 102 -2.04 -8.34 0.49
N TYR A 103 -2.31 -7.93 -0.75
CA TYR A 103 -3.42 -8.51 -1.52
C TYR A 103 -3.09 -9.92 -1.97
N TYR A 104 -4.06 -10.82 -1.79
CA TYR A 104 -3.95 -12.18 -2.29
C TYR A 104 -4.51 -12.27 -3.70
N THR A 105 -3.77 -12.95 -4.56
CA THR A 105 -4.20 -13.30 -5.92
C THR A 105 -5.13 -14.51 -5.87
N GLN A 106 -5.84 -14.80 -6.97
CA GLN A 106 -6.79 -15.92 -7.04
C GLN A 106 -6.11 -17.29 -6.89
N ASP A 107 -4.83 -17.39 -7.27
CA ASP A 107 -3.96 -18.55 -7.08
C ASP A 107 -3.33 -18.60 -5.67
N GLY A 108 -3.67 -17.67 -4.78
CA GLY A 108 -3.28 -17.68 -3.37
C GLY A 108 -1.88 -17.14 -3.09
N GLN A 109 -1.20 -16.58 -4.09
CA GLN A 109 0.02 -15.80 -3.88
C GLN A 109 -0.32 -14.44 -3.27
N MET A 110 0.68 -13.76 -2.71
CA MET A 110 0.50 -12.44 -2.10
C MET A 110 1.37 -11.41 -2.79
N VAL A 111 0.80 -10.25 -3.11
CA VAL A 111 1.57 -9.09 -3.57
C VAL A 111 2.57 -8.73 -2.48
N ARG A 112 3.85 -8.69 -2.83
CA ARG A 112 4.94 -8.41 -1.88
C ARG A 112 4.76 -7.02 -1.26
N TRP A 113 4.91 -6.96 0.05
CA TRP A 113 4.91 -5.71 0.81
C TRP A 113 6.15 -4.86 0.49
N GLY A 114 5.98 -3.54 0.53
CA GLY A 114 7.07 -2.58 0.39
C GLY A 114 7.68 -2.46 -1.01
N LYS A 115 7.04 -3.05 -2.04
CA LYS A 115 7.54 -3.03 -3.43
C LYS A 115 6.81 -2.07 -4.35
N LEU A 116 5.50 -1.87 -4.12
CA LEU A 116 4.67 -0.97 -4.93
C LEU A 116 3.84 -0.08 -4.03
N TYR A 117 3.92 1.22 -4.27
CA TYR A 117 3.14 2.22 -3.57
C TYR A 117 2.25 2.97 -4.55
N ARG A 118 1.14 3.50 -4.04
CA ARG A 118 0.27 4.44 -4.75
C ARG A 118 0.02 5.65 -3.89
N SER A 119 -0.13 6.81 -4.50
CA SER A 119 -0.48 8.04 -3.81
C SER A 119 -1.34 8.93 -4.69
N GLY A 120 -1.96 9.93 -4.08
CA GLY A 120 -2.31 11.15 -4.79
C GLY A 120 -1.08 12.02 -5.04
N SER A 121 -1.31 13.31 -5.21
CA SER A 121 -0.25 14.33 -5.37
C SER A 121 0.71 14.31 -4.18
N ILE A 122 2.01 14.37 -4.46
CA ILE A 122 3.10 14.44 -3.46
C ILE A 122 3.75 15.84 -3.40
N SER A 123 3.13 16.83 -4.03
CA SER A 123 3.63 18.22 -4.06
C SER A 123 3.66 18.93 -2.70
N ARG A 124 3.02 18.36 -1.67
CA ARG A 124 2.88 18.96 -0.32
C ARG A 124 3.61 18.21 0.79
N LEU A 125 4.34 17.15 0.47
CA LEU A 125 5.09 16.37 1.46
C LEU A 125 6.00 17.28 2.29
N THR A 126 6.11 17.04 3.60
CA THR A 126 7.03 17.79 4.48
C THR A 126 8.44 17.19 4.46
N GLU A 127 9.43 17.83 5.09
CA GLU A 127 10.78 17.23 5.22
C GLU A 127 10.73 15.89 5.97
N THR A 128 9.87 15.79 6.98
CA THR A 128 9.62 14.54 7.73
C THR A 128 9.10 13.46 6.78
N ASP A 129 8.14 13.80 5.92
CA ASP A 129 7.60 12.88 4.92
C ASP A 129 8.68 12.43 3.92
N LEU A 130 9.49 13.37 3.42
CA LEU A 130 10.58 13.07 2.48
C LEU A 130 11.62 12.14 3.11
N ALA A 131 12.00 12.38 4.37
CA ALA A 131 12.90 11.51 5.10
C ALA A 131 12.29 10.11 5.33
N TYR A 132 10.97 10.02 5.54
CA TYR A 132 10.28 8.73 5.63
C TYR A 132 10.34 7.99 4.29
N LEU A 133 10.00 8.67 3.19
CA LEU A 133 10.05 8.10 1.83
C LEU A 133 11.47 7.67 1.42
N GLN A 134 12.50 8.42 1.82
CA GLN A 134 13.90 8.06 1.59
C GLN A 134 14.23 6.69 2.20
N ARG A 135 13.73 6.41 3.41
CA ARG A 135 13.93 5.11 4.10
C ARG A 135 13.15 3.96 3.46
N LEU A 136 12.08 4.25 2.71
CA LEU A 136 11.37 3.23 1.93
C LEU A 136 12.20 2.74 0.73
N GLY A 137 13.22 3.50 0.31
CA GLY A 137 14.07 3.12 -0.82
C GLY A 137 13.36 3.15 -2.17
N ILE A 138 12.39 4.06 -2.34
CA ILE A 138 11.69 4.24 -3.62
C ILE A 138 12.72 4.73 -4.66
N ARG A 139 12.78 4.04 -5.80
CA ARG A 139 13.72 4.34 -6.91
C ARG A 139 13.03 4.79 -8.20
N LEU A 140 11.72 4.60 -8.28
CA LEU A 140 10.93 4.95 -9.45
C LEU A 140 9.66 5.66 -9.00
N VAL A 141 9.39 6.82 -9.58
CA VAL A 141 8.12 7.53 -9.45
C VAL A 141 7.49 7.65 -10.83
N CYS A 142 6.32 7.05 -11.00
CA CYS A 142 5.52 7.17 -12.21
C CYS A 142 4.46 8.26 -11.99
N ASP A 143 4.63 9.42 -12.62
CA ASP A 143 3.69 10.53 -12.49
C ASP A 143 2.66 10.51 -13.63
N PHE A 144 1.42 10.15 -13.31
CA PHE A 144 0.31 10.07 -14.26
C PHE A 144 -0.38 11.41 -14.55
N ARG A 145 0.02 12.50 -13.89
CA ARG A 145 -0.63 13.81 -14.02
C ARG A 145 -0.30 14.47 -15.36
N SER A 146 -1.23 15.31 -15.81
CA SER A 146 -1.01 16.17 -16.98
C SER A 146 0.17 17.10 -16.78
N LEU A 147 0.75 17.60 -17.88
CA LEU A 147 1.80 18.62 -17.80
C LEU A 147 1.32 19.87 -17.02
N SER A 148 0.06 20.26 -17.22
CA SER A 148 -0.52 21.42 -16.55
C SER A 148 -0.60 21.26 -15.02
N GLU A 149 -0.96 20.06 -14.55
CA GLU A 149 -1.03 19.74 -13.13
C GLU A 149 0.35 19.72 -12.48
N ARG A 150 1.35 19.13 -13.15
CA ARG A 150 2.74 19.07 -12.69
C ARG A 150 3.37 20.46 -12.57
N THR A 151 3.15 21.32 -13.56
CA THR A 151 3.63 22.72 -13.51
C THR A 151 2.99 23.50 -12.36
N ARG A 152 1.70 23.27 -12.09
CA ARG A 152 0.98 23.97 -11.02
C ARG A 152 1.31 23.44 -9.62
N GLN A 153 1.64 22.15 -9.52
CA GLN A 153 1.91 21.45 -8.27
C GLN A 153 3.11 20.51 -8.47
N PRO A 154 4.34 21.04 -8.57
CA PRO A 154 5.53 20.21 -8.78
C PRO A 154 5.71 19.23 -7.63
N ASP A 155 6.19 18.03 -7.94
CA ASP A 155 6.43 17.02 -6.91
C ASP A 155 7.57 17.40 -5.98
N ARG A 156 7.42 16.97 -4.72
CA ARG A 156 8.50 16.95 -3.75
C ARG A 156 8.99 15.52 -3.64
N LEU A 157 10.23 15.29 -4.05
CA LEU A 157 10.83 13.96 -4.11
C LEU A 157 11.90 13.78 -3.03
N PRO A 158 12.06 12.57 -2.47
CA PRO A 158 13.13 12.28 -1.53
C PRO A 158 14.49 12.26 -2.24
N GLU A 159 15.55 12.63 -1.52
CA GLU A 159 16.92 12.53 -2.02
C GLU A 159 17.41 11.08 -1.94
N VAL A 160 17.11 10.29 -2.97
CA VAL A 160 17.56 8.89 -3.10
C VAL A 160 18.47 8.77 -4.32
N PRO A 161 19.72 8.28 -4.17
CA PRO A 161 20.60 8.04 -5.30
C PRO A 161 19.94 7.13 -6.35
N GLY A 162 19.89 7.60 -7.59
CA GLY A 162 19.31 6.85 -8.71
C GLY A 162 17.77 6.85 -8.75
N LEU A 163 17.09 7.73 -7.99
CA LEU A 163 15.65 7.95 -8.17
C LEU A 163 15.35 8.46 -9.58
N VAL A 164 14.45 7.77 -10.27
CA VAL A 164 13.97 8.15 -11.61
C VAL A 164 12.52 8.56 -11.54
N GLU A 165 12.21 9.76 -12.03
CA GLU A 165 10.84 10.19 -12.28
C GLU A 165 10.48 9.90 -13.75
N ARG A 166 9.35 9.22 -13.97
CA ARG A 166 8.81 8.90 -15.30
C ARG A 166 7.44 9.56 -15.44
N PRO A 167 7.33 10.64 -16.22
CA PRO A 167 6.04 11.24 -16.51
C PRO A 167 5.28 10.38 -17.52
N LEU A 168 4.22 9.73 -17.06
CA LEU A 168 3.33 8.88 -17.84
C LEU A 168 1.97 9.56 -17.97
N SER A 169 1.98 10.80 -18.47
CA SER A 169 0.80 11.68 -18.52
C SER A 169 -0.40 10.95 -19.12
N MET A 170 -1.50 10.96 -18.37
CA MET A 170 -2.77 10.39 -18.81
C MET A 170 -3.56 11.36 -19.73
N GLU A 171 -2.93 12.43 -20.25
CA GLU A 171 -3.55 13.33 -21.21
C GLU A 171 -4.06 12.54 -22.42
N SER A 172 -5.38 12.41 -22.45
CA SER A 172 -6.16 11.53 -23.31
C SER A 172 -5.67 11.49 -24.75
N VAL A 173 -5.42 10.26 -25.24
CA VAL A 173 -5.44 9.95 -26.67
C VAL A 173 -6.86 10.13 -27.25
N ASP A 174 -7.91 10.32 -26.42
CA ASP A 174 -9.24 10.67 -26.93
C ASP A 174 -10.08 11.57 -26.00
N ARG A 175 -10.42 12.77 -26.49
CA ARG A 175 -11.23 13.80 -25.80
C ARG A 175 -12.68 13.31 -25.51
N TRP A 176 -13.12 12.22 -26.14
CA TRP A 176 -14.45 11.59 -25.98
C TRP A 176 -14.61 10.72 -24.71
N ASP A 177 -13.52 10.31 -24.04
CA ASP A 177 -13.58 9.36 -22.91
C ASP A 177 -13.97 10.02 -21.57
N ARG A 178 -13.66 11.31 -21.41
CA ARG A 178 -13.89 12.06 -20.17
C ARG A 178 -15.38 12.22 -19.81
N TRP A 179 -16.25 12.33 -20.82
CA TRP A 179 -17.71 12.37 -20.65
C TRP A 179 -18.28 11.02 -20.22
N ARG A 180 -17.73 9.90 -20.70
CA ARG A 180 -18.13 8.55 -20.24
C ARG A 180 -17.72 8.30 -18.79
N GLY A 181 -16.51 8.72 -18.41
CA GLY A 181 -16.06 8.65 -17.02
C GLY A 181 -16.93 9.48 -16.08
N ALA A 182 -17.21 10.74 -16.42
CA ALA A 182 -18.11 11.59 -15.65
C ALA A 182 -19.53 11.00 -15.59
N TYR A 183 -20.07 10.53 -16.71
CA TYR A 183 -21.39 9.91 -16.76
C TYR A 183 -21.45 8.60 -15.95
N ALA A 184 -20.39 7.79 -15.94
CA ALA A 184 -20.31 6.59 -15.12
C ALA A 184 -20.32 6.92 -13.62
N VAL A 185 -19.54 7.92 -13.19
CA VAL A 185 -19.52 8.40 -11.79
C VAL A 185 -20.90 8.88 -11.33
N PHE A 186 -21.62 9.63 -12.17
CA PHE A 186 -22.92 10.22 -11.80
C PHE A 186 -24.11 9.29 -12.01
N PHE A 187 -24.08 8.41 -13.03
CA PHE A 187 -25.27 7.68 -13.49
C PHE A 187 -25.10 6.17 -13.67
N ARG A 188 -23.88 5.62 -13.56
CA ARG A 188 -23.61 4.17 -13.64
C ARG A 188 -22.51 3.70 -12.68
N LYS A 189 -22.71 3.91 -11.37
CA LYS A 189 -21.76 3.46 -10.33
C LYS A 189 -21.33 1.99 -10.47
N HIS A 190 -22.23 1.10 -10.90
CA HIS A 190 -21.92 -0.33 -11.10
C HIS A 190 -20.96 -0.62 -12.28
N LYS A 191 -20.69 0.35 -13.15
CA LYS A 191 -19.70 0.25 -14.23
C LYS A 191 -18.42 1.05 -13.95
N LEU A 192 -18.34 1.68 -12.78
CA LEU A 192 -17.19 2.51 -12.43
C LEU A 192 -15.93 1.66 -12.28
N ASP A 193 -16.06 0.46 -11.71
CA ASP A 193 -14.95 -0.46 -11.50
C ASP A 193 -14.34 -0.90 -12.84
N ASP A 194 -15.17 -1.29 -13.81
CA ASP A 194 -14.74 -1.66 -15.16
C ASP A 194 -14.05 -0.48 -15.87
N TYR A 195 -14.60 0.72 -15.75
CA TYR A 195 -14.04 1.92 -16.36
C TYR A 195 -12.68 2.29 -15.75
N LEU A 196 -12.56 2.22 -14.42
CA LEU A 196 -11.29 2.47 -13.74
C LEU A 196 -10.26 1.41 -14.12
N LEU A 197 -10.65 0.13 -14.15
CA LEU A 197 -9.77 -0.98 -14.51
C LEU A 197 -9.24 -0.85 -15.95
N ASP A 198 -10.11 -0.52 -16.91
CA ASP A 198 -9.73 -0.26 -18.30
C ASP A 198 -8.77 0.94 -18.42
N GLY A 199 -9.04 2.03 -17.70
CA GLY A 199 -8.15 3.19 -17.65
C GLY A 199 -6.76 2.85 -17.13
N TYR A 200 -6.66 2.11 -16.01
CA TYR A 200 -5.38 1.66 -15.47
C TYR A 200 -4.65 0.70 -16.43
N THR A 201 -5.37 -0.22 -17.07
CA THR A 201 -4.79 -1.18 -18.01
C THR A 201 -4.15 -0.48 -19.19
N ARG A 202 -4.87 0.44 -19.85
CA ARG A 202 -4.34 1.15 -21.01
C ARG A 202 -3.11 1.98 -20.69
N VAL A 203 -3.13 2.66 -19.55
CA VAL A 203 -2.08 3.61 -19.18
C VAL A 203 -0.85 2.89 -18.67
N VAL A 204 -1.02 1.92 -17.77
CA VAL A 204 0.11 1.24 -17.14
C VAL A 204 0.66 0.13 -18.03
N LEU A 205 -0.21 -0.65 -18.66
CA LEU A 205 0.18 -1.85 -19.40
C LEU A 205 0.36 -1.57 -20.90
N ASP A 206 -0.69 -1.10 -21.58
CA ASP A 206 -0.67 -1.02 -23.05
C ASP A 206 0.25 0.10 -23.58
N GLY A 207 0.26 1.25 -22.90
CA GLY A 207 1.03 2.42 -23.32
C GLY A 207 2.44 2.50 -22.75
N ASN A 208 2.68 1.99 -21.54
CA ASN A 208 3.88 2.33 -20.77
C ASN A 208 4.60 1.13 -20.11
N ALA A 209 4.16 -0.12 -20.31
CA ALA A 209 4.80 -1.27 -19.65
C ALA A 209 6.32 -1.36 -19.91
N HIS A 210 6.74 -1.07 -21.13
CA HIS A 210 8.15 -1.06 -21.54
C HIS A 210 8.99 0.02 -20.82
N HIS A 211 8.37 1.11 -20.34
CA HIS A 211 9.05 2.14 -19.56
C HIS A 211 9.21 1.78 -18.07
N ILE A 212 8.49 0.78 -17.59
CA ILE A 212 8.45 0.37 -16.18
C ILE A 212 9.29 -0.90 -15.94
N GLY A 213 9.36 -1.81 -16.92
CA GLY A 213 9.99 -3.13 -16.77
C GLY A 213 11.53 -3.18 -16.84
N GLU A 214 12.20 -2.09 -17.20
CA GLU A 214 13.66 -2.04 -17.40
C GLU A 214 14.45 -1.42 -16.22
N ILE A 215 13.82 -1.27 -15.04
CA ILE A 215 14.37 -0.54 -13.88
C ILE A 215 14.69 -1.46 -12.71
#